data_AF-A0A2J6SPU5-F1
#
_entry.id   AF-A0A2J6SPU5-F1
#
_cell.length_a   1.000
_cell.length_b   1.000
_cell.length_c   1.000
_cell.angle_alpha   90.00
_cell.angle_beta   90.00
_cell.angle_gamma   90.00
#
_symmetry.space_group_name_H-M   'P 1'
#
loop_
_entity.id
_entity.type
_entity.pdbx_description
1 polymer ?
#
loop_
_entity_poly.entity_id
_entity_poly.type
_entity_poly.pdbx_seq_one_letter_code
_entity_poly.pdbx_strand_id
1 'polypeptide(L)' 'KSNAARFPVLALIARKYLGIPASLATSERFFSQGALIISKLRNRLNKSTFELISCLKSWGLFTDELEEIKKEE' A
#
# COMPACT_ATOMS: atom_id res chain seq x y z
N LYS A 1 19.25 15.52 -5.65
CA LYS A 1 19.61 14.08 -5.57
C LYS A 1 20.90 13.78 -6.35
N SER A 2 22.04 14.40 -6.00
CA SER A 2 23.32 14.20 -6.71
C SER A 2 24.40 13.52 -5.84
N ASN A 3 24.21 13.47 -4.52
CA ASN A 3 25.20 12.93 -3.58
C ASN A 3 25.27 11.38 -3.58
N ALA A 4 24.33 10.69 -4.22
CA ALA A 4 24.32 9.23 -4.29
C ALA A 4 25.54 8.68 -5.06
N ALA A 5 25.95 9.36 -6.14
CA ALA A 5 27.15 8.99 -6.90
C ALA A 5 28.44 9.30 -6.12
N ARG A 6 28.44 10.38 -5.34
CA ARG A 6 29.58 10.80 -4.51
C ARG A 6 29.78 9.93 -3.27
N PHE A 7 28.68 9.42 -2.69
CA PHE A 7 28.70 8.59 -1.48
C PHE A 7 27.80 7.34 -1.66
N PRO A 8 28.24 6.34 -2.45
CA PRO A 8 27.40 5.21 -2.81
C PRO A 8 26.98 4.35 -1.59
N VAL A 9 27.92 4.13 -0.66
CA VAL A 9 27.67 3.35 0.56
C VAL A 9 26.71 4.10 1.50
N LEU A 10 26.96 5.39 1.75
CA LEU A 10 26.10 6.19 2.60
C LEU A 10 24.69 6.34 2.02
N ALA A 11 24.57 6.47 0.69
CA ALA A 11 23.29 6.52 0.02
C ALA A 11 22.51 5.20 0.13
N LEU A 12 23.19 4.06 0.18
CA LEU A 12 22.55 2.77 0.45
C LEU A 12 22.00 2.73 1.87
N ILE A 13 22.79 3.15 2.86
CA ILE A 13 22.37 3.21 4.27
C ILE A 13 21.19 4.18 4.43
N ALA A 14 21.31 5.39 3.90
CA ALA A 14 20.26 6.41 3.96
C ALA A 14 18.94 5.91 3.37
N ARG A 15 18.97 5.23 2.21
CA ARG A 15 17.74 4.64 1.64
C ARG A 15 17.12 3.57 2.53
N LYS A 16 17.93 2.74 3.19
CA LYS A 16 17.44 1.69 4.10
C LYS A 16 16.79 2.28 5.35
N TYR A 17 17.40 3.28 5.98
CA TYR A 17 16.93 3.82 7.25
C TYR A 17 15.88 4.92 7.09
N LEU A 18 16.09 5.86 6.15
CA LEU A 18 15.15 6.96 5.92
C LEU A 18 13.94 6.54 5.08
N GLY A 19 13.99 5.38 4.43
CA GLY A 19 12.85 4.80 3.73
C GLY A 19 11.81 4.17 4.66
N ILE A 20 12.14 3.98 5.94
CA ILE A 20 11.21 3.46 6.93
C ILE A 20 10.20 4.57 7.25
N PRO A 21 8.88 4.33 7.11
CA PRO A 21 7.90 5.33 7.48
C PRO A 21 8.00 5.64 8.98
N ALA A 22 7.94 6.92 9.34
CA ALA A 22 8.00 7.34 10.74
C ALA A 22 6.75 6.92 11.55
N SER A 23 5.65 6.57 10.88
CA SER A 23 4.39 6.18 11.50
C SER A 23 3.84 4.85 10.97
N LEU A 24 2.95 4.25 11.75
CA LEU A 24 2.20 3.04 11.40
C LEU A 24 0.96 3.34 10.55
N ALA A 25 0.73 4.59 10.16
CA ALA A 25 -0.45 5.00 9.39
C ALA A 25 -0.57 4.21 8.07
N THR A 26 0.55 3.83 7.45
CA THR A 26 0.56 3.00 6.24
C THR A 26 -0.01 1.60 6.50
N SER A 27 0.36 0.97 7.62
CA SER A 27 -0.20 -0.33 8.01
C SER A 27 -1.66 -0.22 8.43
N GLU A 28 -2.04 0.83 9.15
CA GLU A 28 -3.45 1.07 9.53
C GLU A 28 -4.33 1.27 8.29
N ARG A 29 -3.84 2.05 7.31
CA ARG A 29 -4.53 2.22 6.02
C ARG A 29 -4.67 0.89 5.28
N PHE A 30 -3.62 0.06 5.28
CA PHE A 30 -3.68 -1.28 4.69
C PHE A 30 -4.75 -2.15 5.36
N PHE A 31 -4.80 -2.19 6.70
CA PHE A 31 -5.81 -2.97 7.43
C PHE A 31 -7.23 -2.43 7.26
N SER A 32 -7.39 -1.10 7.23
CA SER A 32 -8.67 -0.45 6.94
C SER A 32 -9.20 -0.85 5.56
N GLN A 33 -8.36 -0.82 4.53
CA GLN A 33 -8.70 -1.33 3.20
C GLN A 33 -8.93 -2.84 3.20
N GLY A 34 -8.15 -3.58 3.98
CA GLY A 34 -8.32 -5.02 4.20
C GLY A 34 -9.70 -5.37 4.76
N ALA A 35 -10.27 -4.53 5.62
CA ALA A 35 -11.62 -4.71 6.17
C ALA A 35 -12.73 -4.51 5.11
N LEU A 36 -12.48 -3.75 4.04
CA LEU A 36 -13.40 -3.67 2.90
C LEU A 36 -13.30 -4.94 2.03
N ILE A 37 -12.12 -5.54 1.96
CA ILE A 37 -11.93 -6.82 1.26
C ILE A 37 -12.59 -7.94 2.10
N ILE A 38 -12.21 -8.14 3.35
CA ILE A 38 -12.80 -9.16 4.22
C ILE A 38 -13.88 -8.50 5.08
N SER A 39 -15.11 -8.53 4.60
CA SER A 39 -16.28 -8.05 5.33
C SER A 39 -16.95 -9.18 6.12
N LYS A 40 -17.81 -8.84 7.09
CA LYS A 40 -18.58 -9.84 7.89
C LYS A 40 -19.38 -10.82 7.02
N LEU A 41 -19.87 -10.38 5.86
CA LEU A 41 -20.63 -11.18 4.91
C LEU A 41 -19.74 -11.93 3.90
N ARG A 42 -18.49 -11.49 3.71
CA ARG A 42 -17.51 -12.05 2.75
C ARG A 42 -16.23 -12.48 3.47
N ASN A 43 -16.36 -13.48 4.34
CA ASN A 43 -15.27 -13.98 5.19
C ASN A 43 -14.66 -15.32 4.75
N ARG A 44 -15.15 -15.92 3.66
CA ARG A 44 -14.66 -17.21 3.12
C ARG A 44 -13.56 -17.06 2.06
N LEU A 45 -12.74 -16.01 2.16
CA LEU A 45 -11.66 -15.77 1.22
C LEU A 45 -10.41 -16.55 1.64
N ASN A 46 -9.77 -17.25 0.71
CA ASN A 46 -8.50 -17.89 0.99
C ASN A 46 -7.41 -16.81 1.22
N LYS A 47 -6.45 -17.11 2.10
CA LYS A 47 -5.37 -16.20 2.47
C LYS A 47 -4.59 -15.70 1.24
N SER A 48 -4.24 -16.61 0.33
CA SER A 48 -3.51 -16.28 -0.90
C SER A 48 -4.29 -15.31 -1.80
N THR A 49 -5.61 -15.48 -1.89
CA THR A 49 -6.47 -14.59 -2.68
C THR A 49 -6.58 -13.21 -2.05
N PHE A 50 -6.66 -13.13 -0.71
CA PHE A 50 -6.65 -11.85 0.01
C PHE A 50 -5.35 -11.08 -0.25
N GLU A 51 -4.21 -11.75 -0.14
CA GLU A 51 -2.88 -11.16 -0.39
C GLU A 51 -2.78 -10.64 -1.82
N LEU A 52 -3.21 -11.44 -2.81
CA LEU A 52 -3.18 -11.06 -4.22
C LEU A 52 -4.03 -9.81 -4.48
N ILE A 53 -5.28 -9.78 -3.98
CA ILE A 53 -6.16 -8.62 -4.13
C ILE A 53 -5.55 -7.38 -3.48
N SER A 54 -4.99 -7.53 -2.28
CA SER A 54 -4.36 -6.43 -1.54
C SER A 54 -3.15 -5.86 -2.28
N CYS A 55 -2.31 -6.72 -2.86
CA CYS A 55 -1.18 -6.30 -3.70
C CYS A 55 -1.64 -5.57 -4.96
N LEU A 56 -2.58 -6.14 -5.70
CA LEU A 56 -3.09 -5.54 -6.94
C LEU A 56 -3.73 -4.17 -6.69
N LYS A 57 -4.47 -4.02 -5.59
CA LYS A 57 -5.02 -2.72 -5.16
C LYS A 57 -3.92 -1.75 -4.72
N SER A 58 -2.92 -2.20 -3.97
CA SER A 58 -1.78 -1.36 -3.55
C SER A 58 -0.92 -0.89 -4.73
N TRP A 59 -0.84 -1.66 -5.82
CA TRP A 59 -0.13 -1.27 -7.03
C TRP A 59 -0.96 -0.37 -7.97
N GLY A 60 -2.23 -0.12 -7.64
CA GLY A 60 -3.13 0.69 -8.46
C GLY A 60 -3.62 0.00 -9.73
N LEU A 61 -3.58 -1.34 -9.79
CA LEU A 61 -4.16 -2.09 -10.91
C LEU A 61 -5.69 -2.17 -10.83
N PHE A 62 -6.26 -1.93 -9.66
CA PHE A 62 -7.69 -1.76 -9.45
C PHE A 62 -7.93 -0.40 -8.79
N THR A 63 -8.63 0.47 -9.48
CA THR A 63 -9.26 1.66 -8.91
C THR A 63 -10.72 1.32 -8.64
N ASP A 64 -11.21 1.63 -7.44
CA ASP A 64 -12.63 1.49 -7.16
C ASP A 64 -13.37 2.50 -8.05
N GLU A 65 -14.07 2.04 -9.09
CA GLU A 65 -14.89 2.87 -10.00
C GLU A 65 -15.93 3.74 -9.25
N LEU A 66 -16.17 3.45 -7.96
CA LEU A 66 -17.05 4.20 -7.06
C LEU A 66 -16.49 5.54 -6.58
N GLU A 67 -15.18 5.82 -6.70
CA GLU A 67 -14.66 7.18 -6.44
C GLU A 67 -14.91 8.16 -7.59
N GLU A 68 -15.13 7.67 -8.81
CA GLU A 68 -15.46 8.56 -9.95
C GLU A 68 -16.92 9.03 -9.90
N ILE A 69 -17.85 8.15 -9.51
CA ILE A 69 -19.28 8.49 -9.38
C ILE A 69 -19.52 9.56 -8.30
N LYS A 70 -18.67 9.64 -7.26
CA LYS A 70 -18.76 10.67 -6.20
C LYS A 70 -18.09 12.00 -6.53
N LYS A 71 -17.34 12.10 -7.63
CA LYS A 71 -16.75 13.36 -8.09
C LYS A 71 -17.62 14.09 -9.11
N GLU A 72 -18.62 13.41 -9.67
CA GLU A 72 -19.57 13.96 -10.64
C GLU A 72 -20.91 14.40 -10.01
N GLU A 73 -21.11 14.18 -8.71
CA GLU A 73 -22.18 14.80 -7.89
C GLU A 73 -21.62 15.94 -7.02
#